data_AF-A0A965U6B0-F1
#
_entry.id   AF-A0A965U6B0-F1
#
_cell.length_a   1.000
_cell.length_b   1.000
_cell.length_c   1.000
_cell.angle_alpha   90.00
_cell.angle_beta   90.00
_cell.angle_gamma   90.00
#
_symmetry.space_group_name_H-M   'P 1'
#
loop_
_entity.id
_entity.type
_entity.pdbx_description
1 polymer ?
#
loop_
_entity_poly.entity_id
_entity_poly.type
_entity_poly.pdbx_seq_one_letter_code
_entity_poly.pdbx_strand_id
1 'polypeptide(L)'
;MISGSFMPCSSKWSTYDFQNFPMIRRLYQEHGKTLNFLGVIMSNLNVALEQKERAALFVAQMATSLGASSAIVAEEGYGNPDADFTACVVALEEAGIKTVGLTNECTGRDGASQPLVSMHEKEDAIVSCGNVSTLIELPAMETVLGELESLARDGLSGGWSHDEKMGPSVRPDGSIIMENNAMFCGDQVVGWSPKTMVEY
;
A
#
# COMPACT_ATOMS: atom_id res chain seq x y z
N MET A 1 4.39 -1.37 -17.15
CA MET A 1 3.54 -0.25 -16.68
C MET A 1 3.61 -0.21 -15.16
N ILE A 2 3.32 0.93 -14.55
CA ILE A 2 3.23 1.13 -13.10
C ILE A 2 1.83 1.73 -12.84
N SER A 3 1.20 1.35 -11.74
CA SER A 3 -0.10 1.90 -11.34
C SER A 3 -0.05 3.42 -11.16
N GLY A 4 -1.21 4.06 -11.34
CA GLY A 4 -1.37 5.51 -11.29
C GLY A 4 -1.62 6.10 -9.90
N SER A 5 -1.31 5.38 -8.82
CA SER A 5 -1.57 5.86 -7.45
C SER A 5 -0.87 7.20 -7.17
N PHE A 6 -1.56 8.11 -6.46
CA PHE A 6 -1.30 9.55 -6.55
C PHE A 6 -0.15 10.07 -5.67
N MET A 7 0.27 9.35 -4.63
CA MET A 7 1.19 9.93 -3.62
C MET A 7 2.51 9.16 -3.45
N PRO A 8 2.57 7.98 -2.81
CA PRO A 8 3.86 7.39 -2.47
C PRO A 8 4.34 6.44 -3.57
N CYS A 9 5.62 6.50 -3.91
CA CYS A 9 6.18 5.49 -4.82
C CYS A 9 6.20 4.08 -4.18
N SER A 10 6.17 4.01 -2.85
CA SER A 10 6.16 2.76 -2.12
C SER A 10 4.92 1.92 -2.28
N SER A 11 3.80 2.51 -2.69
CA SER A 11 2.55 1.79 -2.89
C SER A 11 2.21 1.50 -4.33
N LYS A 12 3.00 2.02 -5.27
CA LYS A 12 2.74 1.82 -6.68
C LYS A 12 3.07 0.41 -7.12
N TRP A 13 2.08 -0.35 -7.57
CA TRP A 13 2.31 -1.70 -8.07
C TRP A 13 2.76 -1.68 -9.53
N SER A 14 3.82 -2.43 -9.83
CA SER A 14 4.29 -2.62 -11.20
C SER A 14 3.47 -3.69 -11.92
N THR A 15 3.53 -3.73 -13.25
CA THR A 15 2.98 -4.85 -14.04
C THR A 15 3.49 -6.20 -13.56
N TYR A 16 4.75 -6.27 -13.11
CA TYR A 16 5.31 -7.50 -12.55
C TYR A 16 4.55 -7.91 -11.30
N ASP A 17 4.26 -6.97 -10.39
CA ASP A 17 3.54 -7.26 -9.15
C ASP A 17 2.11 -7.73 -9.45
N PHE A 18 1.40 -7.08 -10.38
CA PHE A 18 0.07 -7.54 -10.83
C PHE A 18 0.10 -8.95 -11.43
N GLN A 19 1.13 -9.30 -12.20
CA GLN A 19 1.27 -10.63 -12.83
C GLN A 19 1.77 -11.72 -11.87
N ASN A 20 2.43 -11.32 -10.78
CA ASN A 20 3.07 -12.23 -9.84
C ASN A 20 2.46 -12.18 -8.43
N PHE A 21 1.29 -11.57 -8.29
CA PHE A 21 0.63 -11.34 -7.02
C PHE A 21 0.54 -12.65 -6.17
N PRO A 22 1.31 -12.78 -5.07
CA PRO A 22 1.42 -14.00 -4.29
C PRO A 22 0.09 -14.46 -3.71
N MET A 23 -0.75 -13.54 -3.23
CA MET A 23 -2.09 -13.88 -2.73
C MET A 23 -2.96 -14.50 -3.83
N ILE A 24 -3.00 -13.92 -5.03
CA ILE A 24 -3.77 -14.48 -6.16
C ILE A 24 -3.23 -15.87 -6.51
N ARG A 25 -1.90 -16.04 -6.55
CA ARG A 25 -1.28 -17.35 -6.78
C ARG A 25 -1.67 -18.37 -5.72
N ARG A 26 -1.69 -17.98 -4.45
CA ARG A 26 -2.12 -18.87 -3.36
C ARG A 26 -3.61 -19.22 -3.47
N LEU A 27 -4.47 -18.26 -3.78
CA LEU A 27 -5.90 -18.51 -3.99
C LEU A 27 -6.16 -19.49 -5.15
N TYR A 28 -5.40 -19.38 -6.25
CA TYR A 28 -5.45 -20.38 -7.33
C TYR A 28 -4.97 -21.77 -6.89
N GLN A 29 -3.94 -21.86 -6.05
CA GLN A 29 -3.46 -23.16 -5.54
C GLN A 29 -4.48 -23.86 -4.64
N GLU A 30 -5.30 -23.10 -3.92
CA GLU A 30 -6.35 -23.58 -3.02
C GLU A 30 -7.71 -23.77 -3.70
N HIS A 31 -7.88 -23.20 -4.91
CA HIS A 31 -9.11 -23.31 -5.69
C HIS A 31 -9.48 -24.77 -5.96
N GLY A 32 -10.74 -25.12 -5.70
CA GLY A 32 -11.29 -26.47 -5.84
C GLY A 32 -10.84 -27.46 -4.76
N LYS A 33 -10.08 -26.99 -3.76
CA LYS A 33 -9.61 -27.80 -2.62
C LYS A 33 -10.25 -27.32 -1.32
N THR A 34 -9.78 -26.19 -0.81
CA THR A 34 -10.22 -25.61 0.47
C THR A 34 -11.17 -24.42 0.26
N LEU A 35 -11.16 -23.83 -0.94
CA LEU A 35 -12.01 -22.71 -1.33
C LEU A 35 -12.34 -22.75 -2.84
N ASN A 36 -13.31 -21.95 -3.25
CA ASN A 36 -13.58 -21.66 -4.67
C ASN A 36 -13.19 -20.21 -4.94
N PHE A 37 -12.03 -20.00 -5.56
CA PHE A 37 -11.62 -18.67 -6.01
C PHE A 37 -12.53 -18.21 -7.17
N LEU A 38 -13.32 -17.16 -6.94
CA LEU A 38 -14.33 -16.66 -7.91
C LEU A 38 -13.76 -15.63 -8.89
N GLY A 39 -12.71 -14.90 -8.51
CA GLY A 39 -12.08 -13.90 -9.35
C GLY A 39 -11.50 -12.72 -8.57
N VAL A 40 -11.15 -11.67 -9.31
CA VAL A 40 -10.60 -10.42 -8.79
C VAL A 40 -11.51 -9.27 -9.19
N ILE A 41 -11.87 -8.43 -8.24
CA ILE A 41 -12.57 -7.16 -8.48
C ILE A 41 -11.55 -6.05 -8.29
N MET A 42 -11.33 -5.24 -9.32
CA MET A 42 -10.48 -4.05 -9.22
C MET A 42 -11.37 -2.83 -8.94
N SER A 43 -10.93 -2.00 -8.01
CA SER A 43 -11.57 -0.71 -7.71
C SER A 43 -10.57 0.42 -7.93
N ASN A 44 -11.08 1.59 -8.30
CA ASN A 44 -10.25 2.79 -8.41
C ASN A 44 -10.13 3.47 -7.06
N LEU A 45 -8.97 4.06 -6.79
CA LEU A 45 -8.78 4.95 -5.65
C LEU A 45 -9.24 6.35 -6.03
N ASN A 46 -10.34 6.80 -5.44
CA ASN A 46 -10.92 8.09 -5.77
C ASN A 46 -10.48 9.17 -4.77
N VAL A 47 -10.49 10.43 -5.20
CA VAL A 47 -10.19 11.56 -4.32
C VAL A 47 -11.46 12.04 -3.61
N ALA A 48 -12.60 12.08 -4.30
CA ALA A 48 -13.85 12.56 -3.74
C ALA A 48 -14.59 11.46 -2.96
N LEU A 49 -15.05 11.78 -1.75
CA LEU A 49 -15.72 10.81 -0.86
C LEU A 49 -16.93 10.11 -1.51
N GLU A 50 -17.80 10.86 -2.20
CA GLU A 50 -18.96 10.32 -2.92
C GLU A 50 -18.57 9.30 -4.02
N GLN A 51 -17.37 9.45 -4.60
CA GLN A 51 -16.86 8.49 -5.58
C GLN A 51 -16.37 7.21 -4.88
N LYS A 52 -15.74 7.34 -3.71
CA LYS A 52 -15.32 6.19 -2.88
C LYS A 52 -16.51 5.36 -2.43
N GLU A 53 -17.54 6.01 -1.88
CA GLU A 53 -18.79 5.35 -1.44
C GLU A 53 -19.46 4.59 -2.57
N ARG A 54 -19.59 5.22 -3.73
CA ARG A 54 -20.13 4.59 -4.94
C ARG A 54 -19.29 3.39 -5.39
N ALA A 55 -17.96 3.52 -5.41
CA ALA A 55 -17.07 2.43 -5.80
C ALA A 55 -17.21 1.22 -4.86
N ALA A 56 -17.26 1.46 -3.54
CA ALA A 56 -17.47 0.42 -2.53
C ALA A 56 -18.81 -0.33 -2.73
N LEU A 57 -19.90 0.39 -3.00
CA LEU A 57 -21.20 -0.23 -3.30
C LEU A 57 -21.17 -1.08 -4.56
N PHE A 58 -20.49 -0.63 -5.63
CA PHE A 58 -20.30 -1.44 -6.83
C PHE A 58 -19.47 -2.70 -6.58
N VAL A 59 -18.40 -2.60 -5.77
CA VAL A 59 -17.60 -3.76 -5.35
C VAL A 59 -18.47 -4.78 -4.62
N ALA A 60 -19.27 -4.34 -3.64
CA ALA A 60 -20.17 -5.21 -2.91
C ALA A 60 -21.21 -5.86 -3.83
N GLN A 61 -21.85 -5.09 -4.71
CA GLN A 61 -22.83 -5.61 -5.67
C GLN A 61 -22.24 -6.67 -6.62
N MET A 62 -21.02 -6.44 -7.13
CA MET A 62 -20.33 -7.40 -7.98
C MET A 62 -19.98 -8.68 -7.21
N ALA A 63 -19.46 -8.55 -5.99
CA ALA A 63 -19.11 -9.69 -5.15
C ALA A 63 -20.34 -10.53 -4.77
N THR A 64 -21.45 -9.90 -4.40
CA THR A 64 -22.73 -10.57 -4.15
C THR A 64 -23.25 -11.28 -5.40
N SER A 65 -23.18 -10.63 -6.57
CA SER A 65 -23.65 -11.21 -7.83
C SER A 65 -22.84 -12.44 -8.26
N LEU A 66 -21.55 -12.46 -7.93
CA LEU A 66 -20.68 -13.63 -8.13
C LEU A 66 -20.95 -14.76 -7.13
N GLY A 67 -21.72 -14.50 -6.08
CA GLY A 67 -21.98 -15.46 -4.99
C GLY A 67 -20.82 -15.59 -4.01
N ALA A 68 -20.01 -14.54 -3.83
CA ALA A 68 -18.90 -14.56 -2.89
C ALA A 68 -19.41 -14.73 -1.44
N SER A 69 -18.80 -15.66 -0.71
CA SER A 69 -19.01 -15.80 0.74
C SER A 69 -17.97 -15.03 1.55
N SER A 70 -16.81 -14.82 0.96
CA SER A 70 -15.72 -14.05 1.55
C SER A 70 -14.91 -13.31 0.49
N ALA A 71 -14.22 -12.26 0.91
CA ALA A 71 -13.37 -11.42 0.10
C ALA A 71 -12.07 -11.08 0.85
N ILE A 72 -11.00 -10.98 0.09
CA ILE A 72 -9.74 -10.41 0.57
C ILE A 72 -9.63 -9.01 -0.03
N VAL A 73 -9.54 -7.99 0.81
CA VAL A 73 -9.43 -6.59 0.39
C VAL A 73 -7.98 -6.18 0.54
N ALA A 74 -7.28 -5.92 -0.57
CA ALA A 74 -5.90 -5.47 -0.58
C ALA A 74 -5.83 -4.00 -0.99
N GLU A 75 -5.21 -3.18 -0.15
CA GLU A 75 -5.09 -1.75 -0.37
C GLU A 75 -3.86 -1.37 -1.17
N GLU A 76 -4.02 -0.48 -2.16
CA GLU A 76 -2.90 0.19 -2.81
C GLU A 76 -2.73 1.61 -2.23
N GLY A 77 -1.79 1.82 -1.32
CA GLY A 77 -1.51 3.14 -0.75
C GLY A 77 -1.74 3.24 0.74
N TYR A 78 -1.77 4.48 1.22
CA TYR A 78 -2.09 4.82 2.60
C TYR A 78 -2.55 6.28 2.70
N GLY A 79 -3.23 6.62 3.79
CA GLY A 79 -3.82 7.93 4.00
C GLY A 79 -5.16 8.04 3.26
N ASN A 80 -5.24 8.79 2.16
CA ASN A 80 -6.52 8.91 1.44
C ASN A 80 -7.13 7.56 0.98
N PRO A 81 -6.33 6.59 0.47
CA PRO A 81 -6.80 5.23 0.17
C PRO A 81 -7.43 4.49 1.35
N ASP A 82 -7.05 4.78 2.60
CA ASP A 82 -7.61 4.06 3.76
C ASP A 82 -9.13 4.22 3.82
N ALA A 83 -9.65 5.37 3.39
CA ALA A 83 -11.10 5.60 3.29
C ALA A 83 -11.77 4.75 2.19
N ASP A 84 -11.10 4.47 1.07
CA ASP A 84 -11.60 3.52 0.06
C ASP A 84 -11.59 2.09 0.61
N PHE A 85 -10.49 1.72 1.28
CA PHE A 85 -10.30 0.41 1.91
C PHE A 85 -11.39 0.13 2.96
N THR A 86 -11.56 1.05 3.92
CA THR A 86 -12.60 0.94 4.96
C THR A 86 -14.00 0.89 4.36
N ALA A 87 -14.32 1.76 3.40
CA ALA A 87 -15.64 1.75 2.76
C ALA A 87 -15.93 0.42 2.05
N CYS A 88 -14.93 -0.16 1.37
CA CYS A 88 -15.08 -1.46 0.71
C CYS A 88 -15.31 -2.59 1.72
N VAL A 89 -14.54 -2.64 2.82
CA VAL A 89 -14.71 -3.63 3.89
C VAL A 89 -16.11 -3.53 4.49
N VAL A 90 -16.54 -2.32 4.86
CA VAL A 90 -17.87 -2.07 5.44
C VAL A 90 -18.98 -2.52 4.49
N ALA A 91 -18.92 -2.11 3.22
CA ALA A 91 -19.94 -2.46 2.23
C ALA A 91 -20.03 -3.98 1.99
N LEU A 92 -18.89 -4.69 1.98
CA LEU A 92 -18.86 -6.14 1.84
C LEU A 92 -19.44 -6.85 3.08
N GLU A 93 -19.04 -6.45 4.29
CA GLU A 93 -19.57 -7.03 5.54
C GLU A 93 -21.07 -6.76 5.71
N GLU A 94 -21.57 -5.58 5.31
CA GLU A 94 -23.00 -5.28 5.29
C GLU A 94 -23.78 -6.10 4.28
N ALA A 95 -23.16 -6.48 3.16
CA ALA A 95 -23.72 -7.43 2.19
C ALA A 95 -23.64 -8.90 2.65
N GLY A 96 -23.10 -9.17 3.85
CA GLY A 96 -22.95 -10.51 4.41
C GLY A 96 -21.74 -11.28 3.88
N ILE A 97 -20.79 -10.61 3.24
CA ILE A 97 -19.55 -11.19 2.70
C ILE A 97 -18.43 -10.97 3.71
N LYS A 98 -17.80 -12.06 4.17
CA LYS A 98 -16.73 -11.98 5.17
C LYS A 98 -15.42 -11.45 4.60
N THR A 99 -14.78 -10.54 5.31
CA THR A 99 -13.62 -9.81 4.81
C THR A 99 -12.35 -10.13 5.60
N VAL A 100 -11.23 -10.14 4.90
CA VAL A 100 -9.90 -10.01 5.49
C VAL A 100 -9.18 -8.89 4.75
N GLY A 101 -8.74 -7.89 5.50
CA GLY A 101 -7.98 -6.76 4.99
C GLY A 101 -6.48 -7.05 4.89
N LEU A 102 -5.83 -6.55 3.84
CA LEU A 102 -4.37 -6.42 3.75
C LEU A 102 -4.03 -4.96 3.45
N THR A 103 -3.31 -4.35 4.38
CA THR A 103 -2.86 -2.96 4.28
C THR A 103 -1.56 -2.79 5.04
N ASN A 104 -0.86 -1.69 4.79
CA ASN A 104 0.28 -1.23 5.57
C ASN A 104 -0.16 -0.14 6.56
N GLU A 105 0.61 0.04 7.61
CA GLU A 105 0.39 1.10 8.60
C GLU A 105 1.18 2.35 8.25
N CYS A 106 0.66 3.54 8.61
CA CYS A 106 1.34 4.83 8.47
C CYS A 106 1.46 5.51 9.85
N THR A 107 2.38 5.04 10.69
CA THR A 107 2.48 5.50 12.09
C THR A 107 3.33 6.75 12.30
N GLY A 108 3.88 7.33 11.22
CA GLY A 108 4.76 8.49 11.29
C GLY A 108 6.16 8.12 11.80
N ARG A 109 7.11 9.03 11.58
CA ARG A 109 8.55 8.83 11.90
C ARG A 109 8.82 8.54 13.38
N ASP A 110 7.97 9.03 14.28
CA ASP A 110 8.06 8.79 15.72
C ASP A 110 7.22 7.60 16.21
N GLY A 111 6.46 6.96 15.30
CA GLY A 111 5.60 5.82 15.58
C GLY A 111 4.34 6.15 16.39
N ALA A 112 4.02 7.42 16.60
CA ALA A 112 2.92 7.85 17.46
C ALA A 112 1.61 8.19 16.71
N SER A 113 1.64 8.18 15.37
CA SER A 113 0.45 8.48 14.56
C SER A 113 -0.53 7.31 14.56
N GLN A 114 -1.80 7.63 14.34
CA GLN A 114 -2.81 6.62 14.06
C GLN A 114 -2.42 5.81 12.81
N PRO A 115 -2.45 4.46 12.85
CA PRO A 115 -1.89 3.63 11.79
C PRO A 115 -2.67 3.71 10.47
N LEU A 116 -3.99 3.93 10.54
CA LEU A 116 -4.88 4.16 9.39
C LEU A 116 -5.70 5.42 9.66
N VAL A 117 -5.93 6.26 8.65
CA VAL A 117 -6.71 7.50 8.82
C VAL A 117 -8.22 7.25 8.87
N SER A 118 -8.68 6.11 8.39
CA SER A 118 -10.06 5.63 8.50
C SER A 118 -10.07 4.27 9.18
N MET A 119 -11.01 4.06 10.10
CA MET A 119 -11.19 2.78 10.77
C MET A 119 -12.67 2.55 11.03
N HIS A 120 -13.10 1.29 11.02
CA HIS A 120 -14.47 0.89 11.37
C HIS A 120 -14.48 -0.37 12.24
N GLU A 121 -15.49 -0.53 13.11
CA GLU A 121 -15.68 -1.74 13.94
C GLU A 121 -15.84 -3.05 13.16
N LYS A 122 -16.06 -2.95 11.84
CA LYS A 122 -16.20 -4.10 10.93
C LYS A 122 -14.85 -4.57 10.39
N GLU A 123 -13.79 -3.80 10.60
CA GLU A 123 -12.42 -4.17 10.23
C GLU A 123 -11.76 -4.96 11.36
N ASP A 124 -12.40 -6.06 11.75
CA ASP A 124 -11.96 -6.91 12.86
C ASP A 124 -10.94 -7.98 12.43
N ALA A 125 -10.63 -8.05 11.13
CA ALA A 125 -9.67 -8.98 10.54
C ALA A 125 -8.76 -8.26 9.52
N ILE A 126 -7.69 -7.63 10.02
CA ILE A 126 -6.66 -6.98 9.19
C ILE A 126 -5.31 -7.68 9.36
N VAL A 127 -4.63 -7.93 8.24
CA VAL A 127 -3.22 -8.34 8.19
C VAL A 127 -2.38 -7.12 7.81
N SER A 128 -1.59 -6.63 8.76
CA SER A 128 -0.58 -5.60 8.48
C SER A 128 0.55 -6.17 7.64
N CYS A 129 0.88 -5.49 6.55
CA CYS A 129 1.97 -5.84 5.64
C CYS A 129 3.28 -5.09 5.96
N GLY A 130 3.26 -4.25 7.00
CA GLY A 130 4.40 -3.45 7.42
C GLY A 130 4.01 -2.01 7.72
N ASN A 131 5.01 -1.18 7.97
CA ASN A 131 4.84 0.24 8.27
C ASN A 131 5.57 1.08 7.22
N VAL A 132 4.88 2.02 6.61
CA VAL A 132 5.40 2.94 5.59
C VAL A 132 6.22 4.11 6.16
N SER A 133 6.26 4.22 7.48
CA SER A 133 7.10 5.16 8.21
C SER A 133 8.38 4.54 8.77
N THR A 134 8.72 3.31 8.34
CA THR A 134 9.93 2.63 8.82
C THR A 134 11.17 3.39 8.33
N LEU A 135 12.02 3.82 9.26
CA LEU A 135 13.25 4.52 8.91
C LEU A 135 14.28 3.56 8.29
N ILE A 136 14.86 4.01 7.18
CA ILE A 136 15.95 3.37 6.47
C ILE A 136 17.12 4.34 6.48
N GLU A 137 18.28 3.85 6.93
CA GLU A 137 19.56 4.56 6.79
C GLU A 137 20.42 3.85 5.76
N LEU A 138 20.90 4.60 4.77
CA LEU A 138 21.84 4.09 3.77
C LEU A 138 23.16 4.89 3.89
N PRO A 139 24.32 4.21 3.82
CA PRO A 139 25.61 4.88 3.83
C PRO A 139 25.80 5.71 2.56
N ALA A 140 26.80 6.60 2.56
CA ALA A 140 27.21 7.27 1.35
C ALA A 140 27.62 6.24 0.28
N MET A 141 27.05 6.39 -0.92
CA MET A 141 27.31 5.49 -2.04
C MET A 141 28.41 6.06 -2.94
N GLU A 142 29.26 5.20 -3.50
CA GLU A 142 30.29 5.60 -4.47
C GLU A 142 29.68 6.22 -5.73
N THR A 143 28.51 5.72 -6.13
CA THR A 143 27.77 6.21 -7.30
C THR A 143 26.35 6.58 -6.90
N VAL A 144 25.93 7.79 -7.27
CA VAL A 144 24.55 8.27 -7.17
C VAL A 144 24.04 8.50 -8.58
N LEU A 145 22.93 7.86 -8.92
CA LEU A 145 22.22 8.08 -10.18
C LEU A 145 21.11 9.11 -9.96
N GLY A 146 21.22 10.27 -10.61
CA GLY A 146 20.31 11.40 -10.40
C GLY A 146 20.86 12.43 -9.41
N GLU A 147 19.96 13.12 -8.70
CA GLU A 147 20.29 14.18 -7.75
C GLU A 147 19.95 13.74 -6.33
N LEU A 148 20.95 13.52 -5.46
CA LEU A 148 20.71 13.05 -4.10
C LEU A 148 19.85 14.03 -3.30
N GLU A 149 20.09 15.33 -3.49
CA GLU A 149 19.39 16.41 -2.77
C GLU A 149 17.88 16.45 -3.08
N SER A 150 17.41 15.79 -4.14
CA SER A 150 15.97 15.74 -4.43
C SER A 150 15.18 15.05 -3.31
N LEU A 151 15.80 14.09 -2.60
CA LEU A 151 15.20 13.41 -1.45
C LEU A 151 14.83 14.40 -0.34
N ALA A 152 15.68 15.40 -0.08
CA ALA A 152 15.45 16.40 0.95
C ALA A 152 14.62 17.61 0.45
N ARG A 153 14.83 18.03 -0.80
CA ARG A 153 14.31 19.30 -1.34
C ARG A 153 12.93 19.20 -1.97
N ASP A 154 12.65 18.12 -2.70
CA ASP A 154 11.53 18.11 -3.68
C ASP A 154 10.22 17.53 -3.10
N GLY A 155 10.14 17.35 -1.77
CA GLY A 155 8.94 16.85 -1.11
C GLY A 155 8.60 15.40 -1.46
N LEU A 156 9.62 14.59 -1.76
CA LEU A 156 9.46 13.14 -1.92
C LEU A 156 8.89 12.55 -0.62
N SER A 157 7.85 11.72 -0.72
CA SER A 157 7.34 10.98 0.44
C SER A 157 8.48 10.23 1.12
N GLY A 158 8.66 10.47 2.42
CA GLY A 158 9.71 9.86 3.24
C GLY A 158 11.02 10.61 3.34
N GLY A 159 11.19 11.68 2.57
CA GLY A 159 12.32 12.59 2.69
C GLY A 159 11.93 13.90 3.36
N TRP A 160 12.91 14.57 3.98
CA TRP A 160 12.74 15.88 4.60
C TRP A 160 14.02 16.72 4.51
N SER A 161 13.83 18.04 4.42
CA SER A 161 14.94 18.99 4.41
C SER A 161 15.55 19.21 5.79
N HIS A 162 14.76 19.07 6.86
CA HIS A 162 15.23 19.22 8.23
C HIS A 162 14.30 18.52 9.22
N ASP A 163 14.90 17.85 10.21
CA ASP A 163 14.24 17.35 11.41
C ASP A 163 15.08 17.74 12.63
N GLU A 164 14.43 18.19 13.70
CA GLU A 164 15.12 18.69 14.91
C GLU A 164 15.97 17.61 15.60
N LYS A 165 15.56 16.35 15.50
CA LYS A 165 16.21 15.21 16.17
C LYS A 165 17.09 14.43 15.21
N MET A 166 16.62 14.20 13.98
CA MET A 166 17.28 13.31 13.02
C MET A 166 18.17 14.06 12.03
N GLY A 167 18.07 15.40 11.96
CA GLY A 167 18.75 16.19 10.93
C GLY A 167 18.08 16.04 9.55
N PRO A 168 18.74 16.51 8.47
CA PRO A 168 18.22 16.38 7.10
C PRO A 168 18.24 14.93 6.61
N SER A 169 17.33 14.57 5.68
CA SER A 169 17.35 13.26 5.03
C SER A 169 18.64 13.02 4.24
N VAL A 170 19.22 14.05 3.64
CA VAL A 170 20.52 13.99 2.97
C VAL A 170 21.56 14.62 3.88
N ARG A 171 22.50 13.82 4.37
CA ARG A 171 23.53 14.27 5.32
C ARG A 171 24.72 14.88 4.58
N PRO A 172 25.50 15.78 5.22
CA PRO A 172 26.68 16.39 4.58
C PRO A 172 27.77 15.40 4.12
N ASP A 173 27.78 14.19 4.68
CA ASP A 173 28.70 13.11 4.30
C ASP A 173 28.20 12.27 3.12
N GLY A 174 27.02 12.57 2.57
CA GLY A 174 26.39 11.85 1.47
C GLY A 174 25.60 10.61 1.89
N SER A 175 25.55 10.28 3.19
CA SER A 175 24.62 9.25 3.69
C SER A 175 23.20 9.79 3.76
N ILE A 176 22.21 8.89 3.75
CA ILE A 176 20.80 9.28 3.79
C ILE A 176 20.02 8.57 4.90
N ILE A 177 18.99 9.27 5.38
CA ILE A 177 17.93 8.74 6.24
C ILE A 177 16.57 9.11 5.63
N MET A 178 15.68 8.13 5.51
CA MET A 178 14.36 8.31 4.92
C MET A 178 13.36 7.32 5.51
N GLU A 179 12.06 7.58 5.40
CA GLU A 179 11.05 6.55 5.59
C GLU A 179 11.02 5.60 4.36
N ASN A 180 10.62 4.35 4.55
CA ASN A 180 10.50 3.37 3.47
C ASN A 180 9.39 3.71 2.46
N ASN A 181 8.50 4.67 2.73
CA ASN A 181 7.59 5.21 1.71
C ASN A 181 8.32 5.94 0.54
N ALA A 182 9.61 6.27 0.72
CA ALA A 182 10.53 6.76 -0.32
C ALA A 182 11.04 5.64 -1.24
N MET A 183 10.89 4.37 -0.84
CA MET A 183 11.35 3.21 -1.60
C MET A 183 10.23 2.66 -2.46
N PHE A 184 10.48 2.46 -3.76
CA PHE A 184 9.51 1.87 -4.67
C PHE A 184 9.05 0.48 -4.20
N CYS A 185 7.73 0.27 -4.06
CA CYS A 185 7.13 -0.92 -3.46
C CYS A 185 7.59 -1.26 -2.03
N GLY A 186 7.95 -0.25 -1.24
CA GLY A 186 8.37 -0.43 0.14
C GLY A 186 7.28 -0.91 1.11
N ASP A 187 5.99 -0.84 0.74
CA ASP A 187 4.86 -1.18 1.63
C ASP A 187 4.44 -2.66 1.59
N GLN A 188 4.83 -3.38 0.53
CA GLN A 188 4.73 -4.83 0.39
C GLN A 188 3.32 -5.43 0.58
N VAL A 189 2.25 -4.66 0.37
CA VAL A 189 0.86 -5.18 0.46
C VAL A 189 0.61 -6.33 -0.52
N VAL A 190 1.33 -6.32 -1.66
CA VAL A 190 1.30 -7.36 -2.69
C VAL A 190 2.36 -8.45 -2.49
N GLY A 191 2.97 -8.52 -1.31
CA GLY A 191 4.00 -9.50 -0.96
C GLY A 191 5.39 -9.20 -1.54
N TRP A 192 6.32 -10.15 -1.35
CA TRP A 192 7.73 -9.97 -1.70
C TRP A 192 7.98 -10.02 -3.21
N SER A 193 8.52 -8.92 -3.73
CA SER A 193 8.99 -8.78 -5.11
C SER A 193 10.43 -8.25 -5.06
N PRO A 194 11.46 -9.13 -5.13
CA PRO A 194 12.85 -8.69 -5.15
C PRO A 194 13.10 -7.86 -6.40
N LYS A 195 13.33 -6.55 -6.22
CA LYS A 195 13.59 -5.62 -7.30
C LYS A 195 15.06 -5.23 -7.24
N THR A 196 15.76 -5.44 -8.35
CA THR A 196 17.14 -4.99 -8.53
C THR A 196 17.16 -3.99 -9.67
N MET A 197 17.78 -2.83 -9.45
CA MET A 197 18.14 -1.93 -10.54
C MET A 197 19.29 -2.56 -11.32
N VAL A 198 19.16 -2.62 -12.64
CA VAL A 198 20.22 -3.04 -13.56
C VAL A 198 20.39 -1.90 -14.56
N GLU A 199 21.60 -1.36 -14.65
CA GLU A 199 21.99 -0.45 -15.71
C GLU A 199 22.41 -1.29 -16.93
N TYR A 200 21.87 -0.96 -18.10
CA TYR A 200 22.17 -1.62 -19.38
C TYR A 200 22.94 -0.65 -20.30
#